data_AF-A0A285D7X4-F1
#
_entry.id   AF-A0A285D7X4-F1
#
_cell.length_a   1.000
_cell.length_b   1.000
_cell.length_c   1.000
_cell.angle_alpha   90.00
_cell.angle_beta   90.00
_cell.angle_gamma   90.00
#
_symmetry.space_group_name_H-M   'P 1'
#
loop_
_entity.id
_entity.type
_entity.pdbx_description
1 polymer ?
#
loop_
_entity_poly.entity_id
_entity_poly.type
_entity_poly.pdbx_seq_one_letter_code
_entity_poly.pdbx_strand_id
1 'polypeptide(L)'
;MSINKGLFTSNTDLWETPQDFFNKLNEEFHFDIDVCANDENAKCENYFTKEIDGLQQDWEGVCWMNPPYGREIGKWVQKAYESSLNGATVVCLLPARTDTKWWHDYCMKGEIRLVRGRLKFGRSNNSAPFPSAVVIFSNQAKVSTVKAM
;
A
#
# COMPACT_ATOMS: atom_id res chain seq x y z
N MET A 1 -20.99 -28.36 6.38
CA MET A 1 -19.61 -27.90 6.63
C MET A 1 -19.62 -26.39 6.70
N SER A 2 -19.25 -25.82 7.84
CA SER A 2 -19.37 -24.38 8.12
C SER A 2 -18.36 -23.58 7.31
N ILE A 3 -18.86 -22.60 6.55
CA ILE A 3 -18.03 -21.60 5.87
C ILE A 3 -17.34 -20.77 6.94
N ASN A 4 -16.01 -20.80 6.93
CA ASN A 4 -15.17 -20.04 7.84
C ASN A 4 -15.24 -18.55 7.44
N LYS A 5 -16.21 -17.81 8.01
CA LYS A 5 -16.49 -16.39 7.70
C LYS A 5 -15.27 -15.45 7.90
N GLY A 6 -14.23 -15.89 8.62
CA GLY A 6 -13.04 -15.07 8.91
C GLY A 6 -12.10 -14.80 7.73
N LEU A 7 -12.31 -15.41 6.56
CA LEU A 7 -11.44 -15.22 5.39
C LEU A 7 -11.83 -14.01 4.50
N PHE A 8 -12.98 -13.37 4.74
CA PHE A 8 -13.50 -12.30 3.85
C PHE A 8 -14.23 -11.15 4.56
N THR A 9 -14.22 -11.05 5.89
CA THR A 9 -14.90 -9.94 6.60
C THR A 9 -13.92 -8.85 6.99
N SER A 10 -14.08 -7.67 6.38
CA SER A 10 -13.33 -6.42 6.59
C SER A 10 -13.73 -5.70 7.88
N ASN A 11 -13.87 -6.41 9.00
CA ASN A 11 -14.42 -5.81 10.23
C ASN A 11 -13.52 -4.76 10.90
N THR A 12 -12.32 -4.55 10.36
CA THR A 12 -11.49 -3.37 10.66
C THR A 12 -10.91 -2.88 9.33
N ASP A 13 -11.56 -1.90 8.71
CA ASP A 13 -11.06 -1.25 7.47
C ASP A 13 -9.77 -0.44 7.71
N LEU A 14 -9.31 -0.37 8.96
CA LEU A 14 -8.13 0.37 9.39
C LEU A 14 -6.92 -0.57 9.49
N TRP A 15 -6.23 -0.78 8.36
CA TRP A 15 -4.95 -1.48 8.31
C TRP A 15 -3.80 -0.53 8.63
N GLU A 16 -3.79 0.08 9.83
CA GLU A 16 -2.72 1.02 10.19
C GLU A 16 -1.33 0.34 10.12
N THR A 17 -0.41 0.92 9.36
CA THR A 17 0.96 0.41 9.18
C THR A 17 1.73 0.39 10.52
N PRO A 18 2.44 -0.71 10.87
CA PRO A 18 3.35 -0.70 12.00
C PRO A 18 4.39 0.43 11.86
N GLN A 19 4.58 1.25 12.91
CA GLN A 19 5.41 2.46 12.81
C GLN A 19 6.86 2.16 12.40
N ASP A 20 7.49 1.13 12.98
CA ASP A 20 8.87 0.75 12.62
C ASP A 20 9.01 0.30 11.16
N PHE A 21 7.95 -0.30 10.59
CA PHE A 21 7.94 -0.70 9.19
C PHE A 21 7.87 0.53 8.28
N PHE A 22 6.98 1.47 8.61
CA PHE A 22 6.88 2.74 7.91
C PHE A 22 8.20 3.53 7.99
N ASN A 23 8.77 3.67 9.20
CA ASN A 23 9.99 4.45 9.42
C ASN A 23 11.18 3.97 8.56
N LYS A 24 11.35 2.65 8.40
CA LYS A 24 12.40 2.08 7.54
C LYS A 24 12.25 2.48 6.07
N LEU A 25 11.01 2.50 5.57
CA LEU A 25 10.73 2.95 4.22
C LEU A 25 10.84 4.46 4.11
N ASN A 26 10.42 5.21 5.13
CA ASN A 26 10.53 6.66 5.15
C ASN A 26 11.99 7.15 5.21
N GLU A 27 12.87 6.40 5.86
CA GLU A 27 14.32 6.66 5.87
C GLU A 27 14.94 6.50 4.47
N GLU A 28 14.37 5.63 3.63
CA GLU A 28 14.83 5.41 2.26
C GLU A 28 14.20 6.38 1.25
N PHE A 29 12.89 6.60 1.35
CA PHE A 29 12.11 7.30 0.33
C PHE A 29 11.78 8.74 0.68
N HIS A 30 11.79 9.11 1.96
CA HIS A 30 11.42 10.44 2.47
C HIS A 30 10.02 10.87 1.99
N PHE A 31 8.98 10.26 2.56
CA PHE A 31 7.59 10.49 2.15
C PHE A 31 7.12 11.92 2.43
N ASP A 32 6.49 12.52 1.43
CA ASP A 32 5.88 13.85 1.50
C ASP A 32 4.41 13.78 1.95
N ILE A 33 3.70 12.71 1.54
CA ILE A 33 2.25 12.60 1.70
C ILE A 33 1.78 11.15 1.92
N ASP A 34 0.79 10.97 2.80
CA ASP A 34 0.04 9.72 2.96
C ASP A 34 -1.30 9.82 2.22
N VAL A 35 -1.43 9.08 1.11
CA VAL A 35 -2.60 9.22 0.22
C VAL A 35 -3.80 8.38 0.65
N CYS A 36 -3.69 7.60 1.74
CA CYS A 36 -4.71 6.66 2.20
C CYS A 36 -4.92 6.70 3.72
N ALA A 37 -5.09 7.89 4.31
CA ALA A 37 -5.13 8.04 5.76
C ALA A 37 -6.44 8.61 6.31
N ASN A 38 -6.45 8.79 7.62
CA ASN A 38 -7.33 9.66 8.38
C ASN A 38 -6.50 10.36 9.47
N ASP A 39 -7.14 11.24 10.23
CA ASP A 39 -6.48 12.03 11.28
C ASP A 39 -5.83 11.18 12.39
N GLU A 40 -6.28 9.93 12.58
CA GLU A 40 -5.80 9.05 13.63
C GLU A 40 -4.64 8.14 13.19
N ASN A 41 -4.49 7.88 11.89
CA ASN A 41 -3.57 6.86 11.38
C ASN A 41 -2.53 7.37 10.37
N ALA A 42 -2.60 8.65 9.99
CA ALA A 42 -1.69 9.26 9.03
C ALA A 42 -0.23 9.03 9.40
N LYS A 43 0.58 8.67 8.40
CA LYS A 43 2.02 8.47 8.58
C LYS A 43 2.89 9.64 8.10
N CYS A 44 2.29 10.60 7.42
CA CYS A 44 2.93 11.83 6.97
C CYS A 44 2.19 13.05 7.53
N GLU A 45 2.85 14.21 7.58
CA GLU A 45 2.22 15.47 7.99
C GLU A 45 1.11 15.89 7.00
N ASN A 46 1.35 15.69 5.70
CA ASN A 46 0.32 15.86 4.67
C ASN A 46 -0.37 14.52 4.41
N TYR A 47 -1.69 14.52 4.32
CA TYR A 47 -2.44 13.32 4.01
C TYR A 47 -3.84 13.60 3.45
N PHE A 48 -4.40 12.61 2.76
CA PHE A 48 -5.78 12.65 2.28
C PHE A 48 -6.69 11.81 3.18
N THR A 49 -7.77 12.42 3.67
CA THR A 49 -8.84 11.72 4.38
C THR A 49 -9.83 11.11 3.41
N LYS A 50 -10.75 10.30 3.94
CA LYS A 50 -11.86 9.72 3.17
C LYS A 50 -12.77 10.80 2.57
N GLU A 51 -12.95 11.92 3.26
CA GLU A 51 -13.76 13.05 2.82
C GLU A 51 -13.10 13.83 1.67
N ILE A 52 -11.76 13.89 1.66
CA ILE A 52 -10.97 14.50 0.58
C ILE A 52 -10.93 13.58 -0.66
N ASP A 53 -11.13 12.27 -0.48
CA ASP A 53 -11.03 11.23 -1.51
C ASP A 53 -9.69 11.27 -2.25
N GLY A 54 -8.71 10.57 -1.69
CA GLY A 54 -7.37 10.47 -2.28
C GLY A 54 -7.34 9.94 -3.72
N LEU A 55 -8.37 9.24 -4.21
CA LEU A 55 -8.43 8.82 -5.62
C LEU A 55 -8.73 9.98 -6.59
N GLN A 56 -9.32 11.07 -6.11
CA GLN A 56 -9.64 12.25 -6.92
C GLN A 56 -8.55 13.33 -6.88
N GLN A 57 -7.55 13.19 -5.99
CA GLN A 57 -6.48 14.18 -5.84
C GLN A 57 -5.31 13.91 -6.79
N ASP A 58 -4.55 14.95 -7.09
CA ASP A 58 -3.25 14.79 -7.74
C ASP A 58 -2.23 14.25 -6.74
N TRP A 59 -1.41 13.29 -7.19
CA TRP A 59 -0.35 12.70 -6.38
C TRP A 59 0.98 13.16 -6.95
N GLU A 60 1.69 13.98 -6.18
CA GLU A 60 2.97 14.57 -6.54
C GLU A 60 4.01 14.25 -5.44
N GLY A 61 5.30 14.36 -5.79
CA GLY A 61 6.39 14.05 -4.85
C GLY A 61 6.51 12.55 -4.53
N VAL A 62 6.82 12.24 -3.27
CA VAL A 62 6.97 10.87 -2.77
C VAL A 62 5.77 10.49 -1.90
N CYS A 63 4.90 9.63 -2.44
CA CYS A 63 3.65 9.23 -1.82
C CYS A 63 3.77 7.88 -1.10
N TRP A 64 3.32 7.84 0.15
CA TRP A 64 3.03 6.61 0.86
C TRP A 64 1.59 6.18 0.60
N MET A 65 1.39 4.92 0.16
CA MET A 65 0.07 4.39 -0.18
C MET A 65 -0.18 3.06 0.55
N ASN A 66 -1.05 3.08 1.56
CA ASN A 66 -1.55 1.88 2.22
C ASN A 66 -3.09 1.90 2.19
N PRO A 67 -3.70 1.37 1.12
CA PRO A 67 -5.11 1.61 0.83
C PRO A 67 -6.01 0.76 1.74
N PRO A 68 -7.29 1.13 1.91
CA PRO A 68 -8.25 0.22 2.53
C PRO A 68 -8.30 -1.11 1.74
N TYR A 69 -8.05 -2.23 2.43
CA TYR A 69 -8.02 -3.52 1.75
C TYR A 69 -9.43 -4.02 1.46
N GLY A 70 -9.77 -4.13 0.18
CA GLY A 70 -11.09 -4.54 -0.26
C GLY A 70 -11.20 -4.59 -1.78
N ARG A 71 -12.41 -4.35 -2.28
CA ARG A 71 -12.72 -4.42 -3.72
C ARG A 71 -12.02 -3.33 -4.54
N GLU A 72 -11.69 -2.21 -3.92
CA GLU A 72 -11.17 -1.02 -4.59
C GLU A 72 -9.64 -0.98 -4.69
N ILE A 73 -8.89 -1.97 -4.14
CA ILE A 73 -7.42 -2.00 -4.17
C ILE A 73 -6.90 -1.78 -5.61
N GLY A 74 -7.55 -2.40 -6.60
CA GLY A 74 -7.14 -2.25 -7.99
C GLY A 74 -7.15 -0.80 -8.50
N LYS A 75 -8.09 0.03 -8.03
CA LYS A 75 -8.16 1.45 -8.41
C LYS A 75 -7.01 2.26 -7.80
N TRP A 76 -6.68 1.99 -6.54
CA TRP A 76 -5.53 2.62 -5.87
C TRP A 76 -4.21 2.25 -6.54
N VAL A 77 -4.02 0.98 -6.89
CA VAL A 77 -2.81 0.51 -7.57
C VAL A 77 -2.71 1.09 -8.98
N GLN A 78 -3.82 1.15 -9.72
CA GLN A 78 -3.87 1.81 -11.02
C GLN A 78 -3.44 3.28 -10.89
N LYS A 79 -4.04 4.03 -9.95
CA LYS A 79 -3.70 5.43 -9.71
C LYS A 79 -2.24 5.60 -9.32
N ALA A 80 -1.71 4.76 -8.44
CA ALA A 80 -0.30 4.78 -8.06
C ALA A 80 0.63 4.65 -9.28
N TYR A 81 0.32 3.72 -10.18
CA TYR A 81 1.06 3.55 -11.41
C TYR A 81 0.92 4.78 -12.33
N GLU A 82 -0.29 5.27 -12.58
CA GLU A 82 -0.54 6.44 -13.44
C GLU A 82 0.13 7.71 -12.90
N SER A 83 0.05 7.98 -11.60
CA SER A 83 0.75 9.08 -10.95
C SER A 83 2.26 8.98 -11.10
N SER A 84 2.82 7.76 -11.07
CA SER A 84 4.25 7.58 -11.31
C SER A 84 4.69 7.94 -12.73
N LEU A 85 3.82 7.72 -13.73
CA LEU A 85 4.07 8.15 -15.12
C LEU A 85 4.11 9.67 -15.25
N ASN A 86 3.50 10.39 -14.32
CA ASN A 86 3.50 11.85 -14.24
C ASN A 86 4.61 12.40 -13.31
N GLY A 87 5.54 11.54 -12.85
CA GLY A 87 6.73 11.95 -12.11
C GLY A 87 6.70 11.69 -10.60
N ALA A 88 5.59 11.21 -10.05
CA ALA A 88 5.54 10.82 -8.64
C ALA A 88 6.38 9.56 -8.36
N THR A 89 6.86 9.44 -7.12
CA THR A 89 7.31 8.16 -6.57
C THR A 89 6.24 7.66 -5.63
N VAL A 90 5.67 6.48 -5.89
CA VAL A 90 4.60 5.92 -5.05
C VAL A 90 5.06 4.59 -4.46
N VAL A 91 5.09 4.53 -3.13
CA VAL A 91 5.47 3.33 -2.38
C VAL A 91 4.21 2.74 -1.76
N CYS A 92 3.81 1.57 -2.26
CA CYS A 92 2.56 0.92 -1.93
C CYS A 92 2.77 -0.23 -0.95
N LEU A 93 2.04 -0.28 0.16
CA LEU A 93 1.93 -1.48 1.01
C LEU A 93 0.68 -2.28 0.65
N LEU A 94 0.87 -3.44 0.03
CA LEU A 94 -0.21 -4.24 -0.56
C LEU A 94 -0.21 -5.67 0.00
N PRO A 95 -1.36 -6.34 0.05
CA PRO A 95 -1.38 -7.79 0.21
C PRO A 95 -0.74 -8.43 -1.03
N ALA A 96 0.16 -9.40 -0.85
CA ALA A 96 0.85 -10.07 -1.96
C ALA A 96 -0.07 -11.05 -2.70
N ARG A 97 -1.04 -10.51 -3.45
CA ARG A 97 -2.05 -11.24 -4.22
C ARG A 97 -1.63 -11.33 -5.68
N THR A 98 -0.55 -12.08 -5.89
CA THR A 98 0.14 -12.20 -7.19
C THR A 98 -0.69 -12.84 -8.30
N ASP A 99 -1.87 -13.37 -7.97
CA ASP A 99 -2.84 -13.98 -8.86
C ASP A 99 -3.91 -13.00 -9.39
N THR A 100 -4.01 -11.80 -8.81
CA THR A 100 -5.07 -10.84 -9.14
C THR A 100 -4.76 -10.01 -10.39
N LYS A 101 -5.81 -9.61 -11.12
CA LYS A 101 -5.68 -8.80 -12.35
C LYS A 101 -4.88 -7.51 -12.13
N TRP A 102 -5.18 -6.74 -11.08
CA TRP A 102 -4.47 -5.48 -10.81
C TRP A 102 -3.00 -5.70 -10.49
N TRP A 103 -2.63 -6.85 -9.93
CA TRP A 103 -1.23 -7.19 -9.70
C TRP A 103 -0.49 -7.35 -11.03
N HIS A 104 -1.05 -8.16 -11.93
CA HIS A 104 -0.47 -8.41 -13.25
C HIS A 104 -0.45 -7.16 -14.14
N ASP A 105 -1.54 -6.39 -14.12
CA ASP A 105 -1.69 -5.20 -14.96
C ASP A 105 -0.77 -4.05 -14.51
N TYR A 106 -0.49 -3.93 -13.21
CA TYR A 106 0.22 -2.76 -12.65
C TYR A 106 1.42 -3.14 -11.80
N CYS A 107 1.28 -3.93 -10.73
CA CYS A 107 2.38 -4.22 -9.80
C CYS A 107 3.61 -4.82 -10.49
N MET A 108 3.42 -5.67 -11.51
CA MET A 108 4.50 -6.25 -12.30
C MET A 108 5.35 -5.22 -13.07
N LYS A 109 4.88 -3.98 -13.21
CA LYS A 109 5.61 -2.87 -13.84
C LYS A 109 6.46 -2.08 -12.84
N GLY A 110 6.32 -2.32 -11.54
CA GLY A 110 7.10 -1.67 -10.49
C GLY A 110 8.27 -2.52 -9.99
N GLU A 111 9.00 -1.98 -9.01
CA GLU A 111 9.88 -2.78 -8.15
C GLU A 111 9.04 -3.44 -7.06
N ILE A 112 9.17 -4.76 -6.89
CA ILE A 112 8.43 -5.54 -5.90
C ILE A 112 9.38 -6.00 -4.81
N ARG A 113 9.03 -5.72 -3.56
CA ARG A 113 9.75 -6.17 -2.36
C ARG A 113 8.83 -7.05 -1.51
N LEU A 114 9.12 -8.33 -1.46
CA LEU A 114 8.33 -9.29 -0.68
C LEU A 114 8.72 -9.24 0.79
N VAL A 115 7.76 -8.92 1.66
CA VAL A 115 8.01 -8.80 3.10
C VAL A 115 8.17 -10.19 3.71
N ARG A 116 9.29 -10.44 4.39
CA ARG A 116 9.49 -11.68 5.13
C ARG A 116 8.60 -11.72 6.38
N GLY A 117 7.71 -12.72 6.44
CA GLY A 117 6.81 -12.92 7.57
C GLY A 117 5.43 -12.27 7.37
N ARG A 118 4.82 -11.84 8.47
CA ARG A 118 3.47 -11.25 8.48
C ARG A 118 3.44 -10.05 9.41
N LEU A 119 3.07 -8.90 8.88
CA LEU A 119 2.95 -7.66 9.63
C LEU A 119 1.81 -7.74 10.65
N LYS A 120 1.94 -6.98 11.74
CA LYS A 120 0.87 -6.77 12.74
C LYS A 120 0.34 -5.35 12.60
N PHE A 121 -0.78 -5.20 11.91
CA PHE A 121 -1.36 -3.88 11.67
C PHE A 121 -2.07 -3.34 12.92
N GLY A 122 -1.98 -2.02 13.13
CA GLY A 122 -2.52 -1.32 14.28
C GLY A 122 -2.11 -1.94 15.62
N ARG A 123 -3.06 -2.03 16.55
CA ARG A 123 -2.87 -2.63 17.88
C ARG A 123 -3.24 -4.13 17.94
N SER A 124 -3.29 -4.81 16.79
CA SER A 124 -3.63 -6.23 16.76
C SER A 124 -2.57 -7.09 17.42
N ASN A 125 -3.00 -8.02 18.29
CA ASN A 125 -2.11 -9.04 18.86
C ASN A 125 -1.67 -10.07 17.81
N ASN A 126 -2.49 -10.26 16.77
CA ASN A 126 -2.29 -11.25 15.71
C ASN A 126 -1.69 -10.62 14.46
N SER A 127 -0.81 -11.38 13.80
CA SER A 127 -0.31 -11.04 12.48
C SER A 127 -1.41 -11.11 11.42
N ALA A 128 -1.26 -10.32 10.36
CA ALA A 128 -2.15 -10.33 9.22
C ALA A 128 -2.28 -11.75 8.64
N PRO A 129 -3.50 -12.20 8.27
CA PRO A 129 -3.73 -13.53 7.72
C PRO A 129 -3.25 -13.67 6.26
N PHE A 130 -2.61 -12.64 5.70
CA PHE A 130 -2.14 -12.58 4.31
C PHE A 130 -0.68 -12.11 4.23
N PRO A 131 0.07 -12.53 3.20
CA PRO A 131 1.39 -11.97 2.92
C PRO A 131 1.31 -10.51 2.51
N SER A 132 2.38 -9.75 2.77
CA SER A 132 2.51 -8.34 2.36
C SER A 132 3.67 -8.18 1.37
N ALA A 133 3.53 -7.19 0.48
CA ALA A 133 4.58 -6.74 -0.40
C ALA A 133 4.61 -5.21 -0.41
N VAL A 134 5.80 -4.65 -0.58
CA VAL A 134 5.97 -3.25 -0.94
C VAL A 134 6.16 -3.18 -2.46
N VAL A 135 5.35 -2.39 -3.14
CA VAL A 135 5.45 -2.16 -4.59
C VAL A 135 5.80 -0.70 -4.81
N ILE A 136 6.93 -0.45 -5.47
CA ILE A 136 7.42 0.90 -5.76
C ILE A 136 7.22 1.21 -7.23
N PHE A 137 6.50 2.30 -7.49
CA PHE A 137 6.37 2.90 -8.81
C PHE A 137 7.14 4.22 -8.83
N SER A 138 8.16 4.33 -9.69
CA SER A 138 8.89 5.58 -9.93
C SER A 138 9.60 5.53 -11.27
N ASN A 139 10.00 6.70 -11.79
CA ASN A 139 10.80 6.79 -13.01
C ASN A 139 12.17 6.09 -12.91
N GLN A 140 12.64 5.83 -11.68
CA GLN A 140 13.91 5.14 -11.42
C GLN A 140 13.72 3.67 -11.03
N ALA A 141 12.48 3.21 -10.84
CA ALA A 141 12.21 1.84 -10.45
C ALA A 141 12.71 0.89 -11.54
N LYS A 142 13.53 -0.10 -11.13
CA LYS A 142 13.97 -1.15 -12.04
C LYS A 142 12.78 -2.04 -12.34
N VAL A 143 12.12 -1.79 -13.47
CA VAL A 143 10.94 -2.52 -13.96
C VAL A 143 11.15 -4.03 -13.81
N SER A 144 10.11 -4.73 -13.34
CA SER A 144 10.09 -6.20 -13.18
C SER A 144 11.15 -6.78 -12.23
N THR A 145 11.65 -5.98 -11.28
CA THR A 145 12.58 -6.48 -10.26
C THR A 145 11.82 -6.99 -9.04
N VAL A 146 12.12 -8.21 -8.60
CA VAL A 146 11.62 -8.79 -7.35
C VAL A 146 12.77 -8.94 -6.37
N LYS A 147 12.63 -8.40 -5.16
CA LYS A 147 13.58 -8.51 -4.06
C LYS A 147 12.89 -9.03 -2.80
N ALA A 148 13.65 -9.65 -1.91
CA ALA A 148 13.21 -9.92 -0.54
C ALA A 148 13.43 -8.68 0.33
N MET A 149 12.53 -8.45 1.29
CA MET A 149 12.58 -7.36 2.28
C MET A 149 12.40 -7.90 3.70
#